data_AF-A0A836RJF1-F1
#
_entry.id   AF-A0A836RJF1-F1
#
_cell.length_a   1.000
_cell.length_b   1.000
_cell.length_c   1.000
_cell.angle_alpha   90.00
_cell.angle_beta   90.00
_cell.angle_gamma   90.00
#
_symmetry.space_group_name_H-M   'P 1'
#
loop_
_entity.id
_entity.type
_entity.pdbx_description
1 polymer ?
#
loop_
_entity_poly.entity_id
_entity_poly.type
_entity_poly.pdbx_seq_one_letter_code
_entity_poly.pdbx_strand_id
1 'polypeptide(L)'
;NGTITGPNLVSFDYETQKTHTLIIQADDGLEYAEATVTIEIVNQDDVPQFTQDPFQFTIDESAAVGTVVGTLTATDPLNTGLTYVVASGDPVDFELSVDGVITVKNPLNYLLQSQYTFTVDVDNGIELDTATVIIDVREVYQPPQFDAESYYWTADENTGAGVYIGTVTATSPQNGTITYSIASSDGPFEIRANGDIYTTGALEPAMTYTLTVVADDGFRTNAVDVQIDVAWGPEW
;
A
#
# COMPACT_ATOMS: atom_id res chain seq x y z
N ASN A 1 -51.93 -2.28 -38.65
CA ASN A 1 -50.69 -2.91 -38.11
C ASN A 1 -50.71 -2.74 -36.61
N GLY A 2 -51.22 -3.75 -35.90
CA GLY A 2 -51.45 -3.69 -34.44
C GLY A 2 -50.14 -3.81 -33.66
N THR A 3 -49.37 -2.72 -33.61
CA THR A 3 -48.14 -2.65 -32.82
C THR A 3 -48.49 -2.30 -31.38
N ILE A 4 -47.97 -3.08 -30.43
CA ILE A 4 -48.01 -2.76 -29.00
C ILE A 4 -46.73 -2.00 -28.67
N THR A 5 -46.86 -0.77 -28.17
CA THR A 5 -45.73 0.06 -27.71
C THR A 5 -45.95 0.47 -26.26
N GLY A 6 -44.89 0.44 -25.45
CA GLY A 6 -44.96 0.89 -24.06
C GLY A 6 -45.11 2.41 -23.95
N PRO A 7 -45.71 2.93 -22.87
CA PRO A 7 -45.71 4.36 -22.59
C PRO A 7 -44.27 4.83 -22.32
N ASN A 8 -43.87 5.97 -22.87
CA ASN A 8 -42.56 6.60 -22.64
C ASN A 8 -42.28 7.01 -21.17
N LEU A 9 -43.16 6.69 -20.21
CA LEU A 9 -43.15 7.23 -18.84
C LEU A 9 -43.61 6.26 -17.73
N VAL A 10 -43.84 4.97 -18.01
CA VAL A 10 -44.14 3.98 -16.95
C VAL A 10 -42.99 2.98 -16.88
N SER A 11 -42.29 2.96 -15.75
CA SER A 11 -41.29 1.94 -15.45
C SER A 11 -42.02 0.63 -15.15
N PHE A 12 -41.63 -0.44 -15.84
CA PHE A 12 -41.99 -1.80 -15.43
C PHE A 12 -41.10 -2.18 -14.24
N ASP A 13 -41.71 -2.70 -13.19
CA ASP A 13 -41.07 -3.14 -11.96
C ASP A 13 -41.51 -4.59 -11.72
N TYR A 14 -40.55 -5.51 -11.79
CA TYR A 14 -40.81 -6.94 -11.69
C TYR A 14 -41.35 -7.34 -10.31
N GLU A 15 -40.80 -6.72 -9.27
CA GLU A 15 -41.10 -6.97 -7.85
C GLU A 15 -42.54 -6.54 -7.54
N THR A 16 -43.01 -5.47 -8.17
CA THR A 16 -44.39 -5.00 -8.05
C THR A 16 -45.36 -5.81 -8.90
N GLN A 17 -45.03 -6.09 -10.17
CA GLN A 17 -45.94 -6.77 -11.09
C GLN A 17 -45.23 -7.59 -12.16
N LYS A 18 -45.30 -8.92 -12.02
CA LYS A 18 -44.62 -9.88 -12.92
C LYS A 18 -45.29 -10.05 -14.28
N THR A 19 -46.60 -9.78 -14.38
CA THR A 19 -47.34 -9.96 -15.62
C THR A 19 -48.38 -8.87 -15.84
N HIS A 20 -48.53 -8.47 -17.10
CA HIS A 20 -49.64 -7.64 -17.57
C HIS A 20 -50.46 -8.42 -18.57
N THR A 21 -51.78 -8.44 -18.37
CA THR A 21 -52.72 -9.07 -19.30
C THR A 21 -53.47 -7.98 -20.05
N LEU A 22 -53.39 -8.02 -21.37
CA LEU A 22 -54.10 -7.13 -22.28
C LEU A 22 -55.14 -7.96 -23.05
N ILE A 23 -56.37 -7.45 -23.14
CA ILE A 23 -57.37 -7.99 -24.09
C ILE A 23 -57.34 -7.07 -25.29
N ILE A 24 -56.96 -7.61 -26.45
CA ILE A 24 -56.98 -6.90 -27.72
C ILE A 24 -58.20 -7.32 -28.52
N GLN A 25 -58.85 -6.36 -29.18
CA GLN A 25 -60.03 -6.57 -30.00
C GLN A 25 -59.72 -6.18 -31.44
N ALA A 26 -60.09 -7.06 -32.38
CA ALA A 26 -60.17 -6.74 -33.80
C ALA A 26 -61.65 -6.65 -34.17
N ASP A 27 -62.04 -5.54 -34.80
CA ASP A 27 -63.42 -5.21 -35.15
C ASP A 27 -63.46 -4.76 -36.61
N ASP A 28 -64.41 -5.30 -37.39
CA ASP A 28 -64.62 -4.96 -38.81
C ASP A 28 -65.85 -4.07 -39.06
N GLY A 29 -66.52 -3.64 -37.99
CA GLY A 29 -67.74 -2.83 -37.97
C GLY A 29 -69.03 -3.65 -37.92
N LEU A 30 -68.96 -4.99 -38.00
CA LEU A 30 -70.10 -5.91 -37.92
C LEU A 30 -69.90 -6.95 -36.81
N GLU A 31 -68.70 -7.53 -36.77
CA GLU A 31 -68.29 -8.51 -35.77
C GLU A 31 -66.95 -8.12 -35.15
N TYR A 32 -66.68 -8.67 -33.97
CA TYR A 32 -65.38 -8.54 -33.34
C TYR A 32 -64.85 -9.88 -32.84
N ALA A 33 -63.53 -9.96 -32.77
CA ALA A 33 -62.80 -11.06 -32.15
C ALA A 33 -61.83 -10.51 -31.09
N GLU A 34 -61.76 -11.18 -29.95
CA GLU A 34 -60.84 -10.85 -28.88
C GLU A 34 -59.69 -11.85 -28.80
N ALA A 35 -58.51 -11.37 -28.43
CA ALA A 35 -57.38 -12.19 -28.05
C ALA A 35 -56.78 -11.66 -26.74
N THR A 36 -56.29 -12.58 -25.91
CA THR A 36 -55.55 -12.23 -24.70
C THR A 36 -54.06 -12.24 -25.00
N VAL A 37 -53.38 -11.16 -24.68
CA VAL A 37 -51.92 -11.03 -24.73
C VAL A 37 -51.41 -10.92 -23.31
N THR A 38 -50.54 -11.86 -22.93
CA THR A 38 -49.81 -11.80 -21.65
C THR A 38 -48.42 -11.27 -21.93
N ILE A 39 -48.05 -10.19 -21.26
CA ILE A 39 -46.69 -9.65 -21.22
C ILE A 39 -46.09 -10.11 -19.91
N GLU A 40 -44.99 -10.85 -20.00
CA GLU A 40 -44.16 -11.20 -18.85
C GLU A 40 -43.08 -10.13 -18.67
N ILE A 41 -42.98 -9.57 -17.47
CA ILE A 41 -41.86 -8.71 -17.10
C ILE A 41 -40.70 -9.62 -16.75
N VAL A 42 -39.53 -9.36 -17.33
CA VAL A 42 -38.30 -10.08 -17.02
C VAL A 42 -37.64 -9.36 -15.85
N ASN A 43 -37.32 -10.09 -14.78
CA ASN A 43 -36.51 -9.53 -13.70
C ASN A 43 -35.11 -9.25 -14.23
N GLN A 44 -34.66 -8.01 -14.15
CA GLN A 44 -33.37 -7.58 -14.65
C GLN A 44 -32.52 -6.89 -13.55
N ASP A 45 -33.02 -6.76 -12.31
CA ASP A 45 -32.52 -5.80 -11.32
C ASP A 45 -32.08 -6.44 -9.98
N ASP A 46 -31.74 -7.74 -9.96
CA ASP A 46 -31.38 -8.47 -8.72
C ASP A 46 -29.88 -8.86 -8.62
N VAL A 47 -29.08 -8.53 -9.63
CA VAL A 47 -27.67 -8.93 -9.69
C VAL A 47 -26.83 -7.96 -8.84
N PRO A 48 -25.96 -8.44 -7.94
CA PRO A 48 -25.03 -7.56 -7.25
C PRO A 48 -24.11 -6.90 -8.28
N GLN A 49 -23.72 -5.65 -8.08
CA GLN A 49 -22.86 -4.93 -9.00
C GLN A 49 -21.67 -4.31 -8.27
N PHE A 50 -20.46 -4.63 -8.69
CA PHE A 50 -19.30 -3.91 -8.21
C PHE A 50 -19.40 -2.42 -8.57
N THR A 51 -19.01 -1.57 -7.62
CA THR A 51 -19.00 -0.10 -7.85
C THR A 51 -17.91 0.35 -8.83
N GLN A 52 -16.93 -0.51 -9.11
CA GLN A 52 -15.75 -0.22 -9.93
C GLN A 52 -15.28 -1.52 -10.60
N ASP A 53 -14.81 -1.43 -11.83
CA ASP A 53 -14.01 -2.48 -12.46
C ASP A 53 -13.03 -1.82 -13.45
N PRO A 54 -11.71 -1.92 -13.24
CA PRO A 54 -11.02 -2.62 -12.15
C PRO A 54 -10.97 -1.83 -10.83
N PHE A 55 -10.78 -2.55 -9.71
CA PHE A 55 -10.28 -1.97 -8.47
C PHE A 55 -8.76 -1.87 -8.53
N GLN A 56 -8.22 -0.69 -8.23
CA GLN A 56 -6.77 -0.45 -8.22
C GLN A 56 -6.34 0.06 -6.85
N PHE A 57 -5.36 -0.62 -6.26
CA PHE A 57 -4.78 -0.24 -4.98
C PHE A 57 -3.27 -0.12 -5.10
N THR A 58 -2.68 0.59 -4.14
CA THR A 58 -1.23 0.63 -4.00
C THR A 58 -0.83 0.48 -2.55
N ILE A 59 0.20 -0.31 -2.30
CA ILE A 59 0.74 -0.52 -0.96
C ILE A 59 2.26 -0.55 -0.99
N ASP A 60 2.88 -0.07 0.09
CA ASP A 60 4.33 -0.09 0.23
C ASP A 60 4.80 -1.51 0.64
N GLU A 61 5.95 -1.97 0.12
CA GLU A 61 6.48 -3.30 0.46
C GLU A 61 6.79 -3.46 1.96
N SER A 62 6.99 -2.34 2.67
CA SER A 62 7.25 -2.30 4.11
C SER A 62 5.97 -2.43 4.96
N ALA A 63 4.79 -2.55 4.34
CA ALA A 63 3.53 -2.72 5.06
C ALA A 63 3.54 -4.01 5.89
N ALA A 64 3.14 -3.89 7.15
CA ALA A 64 3.08 -5.03 8.07
C ALA A 64 1.95 -6.00 7.68
N VAL A 65 2.13 -7.29 8.00
CA VAL A 65 1.05 -8.29 7.91
C VAL A 65 -0.17 -7.81 8.71
N GLY A 66 -1.36 -7.93 8.12
CA GLY A 66 -2.62 -7.43 8.65
C GLY A 66 -2.95 -5.98 8.24
N THR A 67 -2.07 -5.28 7.53
CA THR A 67 -2.38 -3.95 6.98
C THR A 67 -3.52 -4.05 5.97
N VAL A 68 -4.54 -3.21 6.12
CA VAL A 68 -5.65 -3.10 5.17
C VAL A 68 -5.16 -2.38 3.91
N VAL A 69 -5.26 -3.05 2.76
CA VAL A 69 -4.94 -2.51 1.44
C VAL A 69 -6.09 -1.67 0.91
N GLY A 70 -7.31 -2.16 1.09
CA GLY A 70 -8.52 -1.56 0.57
C GLY A 70 -9.74 -2.42 0.86
N THR A 71 -10.90 -1.94 0.41
CA THR A 71 -12.16 -2.66 0.52
C THR A 71 -12.86 -2.61 -0.83
N LEU A 72 -13.30 -3.77 -1.30
CA LEU A 72 -14.14 -3.89 -2.48
C LEU A 72 -15.57 -3.49 -2.10
N THR A 73 -16.23 -2.77 -2.98
CA THR A 73 -17.59 -2.28 -2.74
C THR A 73 -18.49 -2.67 -3.89
N ALA A 74 -19.68 -3.16 -3.55
CA ALA A 74 -20.72 -3.52 -4.49
C ALA A 74 -22.07 -3.06 -3.96
N THR A 75 -23.03 -2.90 -4.86
CA THR A 75 -24.43 -2.58 -4.57
C THR A 75 -25.30 -3.75 -4.99
N ASP A 76 -26.28 -4.09 -4.16
CA ASP A 76 -27.32 -5.04 -4.52
C ASP A 76 -28.69 -4.37 -4.29
N PRO A 77 -29.52 -4.23 -5.33
CA PRO A 77 -30.84 -3.62 -5.21
C PRO A 77 -31.74 -4.31 -4.17
N LEU A 78 -31.59 -5.63 -3.99
CA LEU A 78 -32.33 -6.40 -2.99
C LEU A 78 -31.82 -6.20 -1.56
N ASN A 79 -30.66 -5.56 -1.37
CA ASN A 79 -29.94 -5.42 -0.11
C ASN A 79 -29.81 -6.75 0.64
N THR A 80 -29.60 -7.84 -0.11
CA THR A 80 -29.23 -9.13 0.44
C THR A 80 -27.76 -9.07 0.88
N GLY A 81 -27.38 -9.90 1.85
CA GLY A 81 -26.00 -9.88 2.35
C GLY A 81 -25.02 -10.24 1.22
N LEU A 82 -24.01 -9.41 1.02
CA LEU A 82 -22.99 -9.62 0.00
C LEU A 82 -21.78 -10.36 0.57
N THR A 83 -21.27 -11.30 -0.19
CA THR A 83 -20.03 -12.02 0.13
C THR A 83 -19.05 -11.96 -1.02
N TYR A 84 -17.78 -11.82 -0.71
CA TYR A 84 -16.72 -11.66 -1.70
C TYR A 84 -15.78 -12.87 -1.70
N VAL A 85 -15.42 -13.36 -2.89
CA VAL A 85 -14.55 -14.53 -3.04
C VAL A 85 -13.61 -14.38 -4.23
N VAL A 86 -12.36 -14.83 -4.08
CA VAL A 86 -11.41 -14.87 -5.20
C VAL A 86 -11.89 -15.90 -6.22
N ALA A 87 -12.21 -15.45 -7.43
CA ALA A 87 -12.74 -16.27 -8.50
C ALA A 87 -11.63 -16.90 -9.34
N SER A 88 -10.58 -16.13 -9.65
CA SER A 88 -9.41 -16.61 -10.36
C SER A 88 -8.16 -15.78 -10.05
N GLY A 89 -6.99 -16.36 -10.29
CA GLY A 89 -5.72 -15.82 -9.81
C GLY A 89 -5.40 -16.30 -8.39
N ASP A 90 -4.20 -16.01 -7.93
CA ASP A 90 -3.73 -16.35 -6.59
C ASP A 90 -2.94 -15.17 -6.02
N PRO A 91 -3.61 -14.27 -5.26
CA PRO A 91 -2.92 -13.19 -4.58
C PRO A 91 -2.22 -13.74 -3.32
N VAL A 92 -1.19 -14.57 -3.51
CA VAL A 92 -0.51 -15.37 -2.47
C VAL A 92 -0.15 -14.57 -1.20
N ASP A 93 0.16 -13.28 -1.35
CA ASP A 93 0.58 -12.39 -0.27
C ASP A 93 -0.54 -11.49 0.30
N PHE A 94 -1.76 -11.65 -0.20
CA PHE A 94 -2.95 -10.97 0.29
C PHE A 94 -4.03 -11.96 0.70
N GLU A 95 -4.97 -11.46 1.48
CA GLU A 95 -6.18 -12.17 1.88
C GLU A 95 -7.38 -11.28 1.62
N LEU A 96 -8.44 -11.87 1.07
CA LEU A 96 -9.75 -11.23 0.89
C LEU A 96 -10.70 -11.77 1.94
N SER A 97 -11.25 -10.90 2.77
CA SER A 97 -12.31 -11.27 3.71
C SER A 97 -13.66 -11.44 3.01
N VAL A 98 -14.58 -12.16 3.66
CA VAL A 98 -15.96 -12.33 3.18
C VAL A 98 -16.70 -11.00 3.01
N ASP A 99 -16.29 -9.96 3.75
CA ASP A 99 -16.87 -8.61 3.70
C ASP A 99 -16.17 -7.69 2.66
N GLY A 100 -15.28 -8.24 1.84
CA GLY A 100 -14.61 -7.50 0.75
C GLY A 100 -13.35 -6.75 1.17
N VAL A 101 -12.85 -6.93 2.41
CA VAL A 101 -11.64 -6.25 2.88
C VAL A 101 -10.41 -7.03 2.42
N ILE A 102 -9.47 -6.34 1.77
CA ILE A 102 -8.19 -6.91 1.36
C ILE A 102 -7.12 -6.53 2.37
N THR A 103 -6.40 -7.52 2.90
CA THR A 103 -5.31 -7.33 3.86
C THR A 103 -4.02 -8.01 3.41
N VAL A 104 -2.87 -7.47 3.86
CA VAL A 104 -1.57 -8.12 3.68
C VAL A 104 -1.51 -9.41 4.51
N LYS A 105 -1.22 -10.53 3.86
CA LYS A 105 -1.13 -11.87 4.47
C LYS A 105 0.30 -12.29 4.76
N ASN A 106 1.22 -11.98 3.85
CA ASN A 106 2.65 -12.27 3.99
C ASN A 106 3.48 -10.97 3.84
N PRO A 107 4.73 -10.93 4.34
CA PRO A 107 5.66 -9.85 4.05
C PRO A 107 5.82 -9.65 2.54
N LEU A 108 5.63 -8.42 2.08
CA LEU A 108 5.76 -8.07 0.68
C LEU A 108 7.23 -7.90 0.30
N ASN A 109 7.55 -8.15 -0.95
CA ASN A 109 8.89 -7.94 -1.51
C ASN A 109 8.75 -7.43 -2.94
N TYR A 110 9.04 -6.14 -3.14
CA TYR A 110 8.91 -5.48 -4.43
C TYR A 110 9.70 -6.17 -5.54
N LEU A 111 10.91 -6.65 -5.23
CA LEU A 111 11.79 -7.31 -6.20
C LEU A 111 11.32 -8.71 -6.59
N LEU A 112 10.59 -9.39 -5.70
CA LEU A 112 9.99 -10.69 -5.98
C LEU A 112 8.73 -10.53 -6.83
N GLN A 113 7.82 -9.64 -6.42
CA GLN A 113 6.58 -9.37 -7.11
C GLN A 113 6.08 -7.96 -6.80
N SER A 114 6.07 -7.09 -7.82
CA SER A 114 5.66 -5.69 -7.69
C SER A 114 4.20 -5.43 -8.06
N GLN A 115 3.48 -6.42 -8.60
CA GLN A 115 2.07 -6.28 -8.97
C GLN A 115 1.32 -7.61 -8.79
N TYR A 116 0.08 -7.52 -8.34
CA TYR A 116 -0.84 -8.64 -8.18
C TYR A 116 -2.13 -8.33 -8.92
N THR A 117 -2.55 -9.27 -9.77
CA THR A 117 -3.80 -9.16 -10.54
C THR A 117 -4.60 -10.44 -10.37
N PHE A 118 -5.83 -10.32 -9.90
CA PHE A 118 -6.75 -11.42 -9.67
C PHE A 118 -8.19 -10.96 -9.89
N THR A 119 -9.12 -11.90 -10.06
CA THR A 119 -10.55 -11.58 -10.19
C THR A 119 -11.30 -11.99 -8.94
N VAL A 120 -12.30 -11.20 -8.58
CA VAL A 120 -13.16 -11.41 -7.41
C VAL A 120 -14.60 -11.46 -7.86
N ASP A 121 -15.35 -12.43 -7.34
CA ASP A 121 -16.79 -12.47 -7.46
C ASP A 121 -17.43 -11.83 -6.22
N VAL A 122 -18.49 -11.05 -6.42
CA VAL A 122 -19.44 -10.67 -5.37
C VAL A 122 -20.70 -11.50 -5.54
N ASP A 123 -21.10 -12.18 -4.45
CA ASP A 123 -22.20 -13.12 -4.40
C ASP A 123 -23.27 -12.64 -3.42
N ASN A 124 -24.52 -12.60 -3.90
CA ASN A 124 -25.71 -12.29 -3.10
C ASN A 124 -26.50 -13.55 -2.68
N GLY A 125 -25.98 -14.74 -3.00
CA GLY A 125 -26.55 -16.07 -2.78
C GLY A 125 -27.36 -16.63 -3.96
N ILE A 126 -27.57 -15.84 -5.01
CA ILE A 126 -28.36 -16.19 -6.20
C ILE A 126 -27.55 -15.94 -7.47
N GLU A 127 -26.96 -14.74 -7.57
CA GLU A 127 -26.27 -14.21 -8.74
C GLU A 127 -24.90 -13.67 -8.34
N LEU A 128 -24.00 -13.63 -9.34
CA LEU A 128 -22.63 -13.18 -9.20
C LEU A 128 -22.35 -12.04 -10.16
N ASP A 129 -21.52 -11.10 -9.72
CA ASP A 129 -20.77 -10.18 -10.60
C ASP A 129 -19.28 -10.33 -10.34
N THR A 130 -18.45 -10.06 -11.35
CA THR A 130 -17.01 -10.30 -11.32
C THR A 130 -16.26 -9.03 -11.66
N ALA A 131 -15.27 -8.66 -10.85
CA ALA A 131 -14.38 -7.53 -11.13
C ALA A 131 -12.90 -7.93 -11.04
N THR A 132 -12.04 -7.17 -11.73
CA THR A 132 -10.59 -7.31 -11.65
C THR A 132 -10.05 -6.46 -10.50
N VAL A 133 -9.14 -7.03 -9.71
CA VAL A 133 -8.38 -6.32 -8.67
C VAL A 133 -6.92 -6.27 -9.06
N ILE A 134 -6.33 -5.08 -9.01
CA ILE A 134 -4.92 -4.81 -9.27
C ILE A 134 -4.32 -4.16 -8.02
N ILE A 135 -3.26 -4.75 -7.47
CA ILE A 135 -2.50 -4.19 -6.34
C ILE A 135 -1.08 -3.97 -6.81
N ASP A 136 -0.66 -2.70 -6.85
CA ASP A 136 0.74 -2.34 -7.06
C ASP A 136 1.48 -2.30 -5.72
N VAL A 137 2.63 -2.95 -5.66
CA VAL A 137 3.56 -2.87 -4.53
C VAL A 137 4.63 -1.83 -4.87
N ARG A 138 4.88 -0.88 -3.96
CA ARG A 138 5.94 0.12 -4.11
C ARG A 138 7.20 -0.28 -3.37
N GLU A 139 8.33 -0.09 -4.03
CA GLU A 139 9.65 -0.18 -3.40
C GLU A 139 9.80 0.90 -2.33
N VAL A 140 10.31 0.52 -1.16
CA VAL A 140 10.63 1.43 -0.06
C VAL A 140 12.11 1.33 0.27
N TYR A 141 12.88 2.32 -0.20
CA TYR A 141 14.27 2.50 0.23
C TYR A 141 14.33 2.79 1.72
N GLN A 142 15.09 1.96 2.44
CA GLN A 142 15.35 2.10 3.87
C GLN A 142 16.66 2.88 4.09
N PRO A 143 16.78 3.63 5.19
CA PRO A 143 18.04 4.30 5.51
C PRO A 143 19.14 3.30 5.87
N PRO A 144 20.44 3.65 5.65
CA PRO A 144 21.55 2.84 6.15
C PRO A 144 21.46 2.70 7.67
N GLN A 145 21.82 1.52 8.18
CA GLN A 145 21.78 1.23 9.61
C GLN A 145 23.20 1.22 10.16
N PHE A 146 23.49 2.07 11.15
CA PHE A 146 24.77 2.00 11.86
C PHE A 146 24.89 0.67 12.62
N ASP A 147 26.10 0.12 12.66
CA ASP A 147 26.36 -1.18 13.29
C ASP A 147 26.28 -1.12 14.83
N ALA A 148 26.37 0.09 15.39
CA ALA A 148 26.16 0.38 16.81
C ALA A 148 25.16 1.54 16.99
N GLU A 149 24.39 1.50 18.07
CA GLU A 149 23.43 2.58 18.43
C GLU A 149 24.12 3.87 18.88
N SER A 150 25.38 3.76 19.32
CA SER A 150 26.21 4.88 19.75
C SER A 150 27.69 4.48 19.69
N TYR A 151 28.54 5.46 19.44
CA TYR A 151 29.98 5.27 19.36
C TYR A 151 30.71 6.11 20.40
N TYR A 152 31.69 5.49 21.05
CA TYR A 152 32.46 6.10 22.13
C TYR A 152 33.94 5.84 21.92
N TRP A 153 34.74 6.90 21.94
CA TRP A 153 36.20 6.83 21.90
C TRP A 153 36.82 7.73 22.94
N THR A 154 38.08 7.46 23.24
CA THR A 154 38.90 8.31 24.11
C THR A 154 40.08 8.85 23.31
N ALA A 155 40.41 10.12 23.50
CA ALA A 155 41.57 10.79 22.91
C ALA A 155 42.50 11.35 24.00
N ASP A 156 43.79 11.48 23.68
CA ASP A 156 44.76 12.15 24.57
C ASP A 156 44.66 13.67 24.38
N GLU A 157 44.77 14.45 25.45
CA GLU A 157 44.76 15.92 25.36
C GLU A 157 45.88 16.50 24.49
N ASN A 158 47.02 15.79 24.36
CA ASN A 158 48.16 16.23 23.56
C ASN A 158 48.00 15.93 22.07
N THR A 159 46.78 15.57 21.65
CA THR A 159 46.44 15.25 20.26
C THR A 159 46.36 16.54 19.44
N GLY A 160 47.31 16.72 18.51
CA GLY A 160 47.25 17.77 17.50
C GLY A 160 46.33 17.40 16.32
N ALA A 161 46.38 18.19 15.24
CA ALA A 161 45.63 17.89 14.01
C ALA A 161 46.15 16.62 13.30
N GLY A 162 45.25 15.87 12.67
CA GLY A 162 45.52 14.72 11.80
C GLY A 162 45.63 13.38 12.52
N VAL A 163 45.21 13.29 13.80
CA VAL A 163 45.26 12.04 14.57
C VAL A 163 43.95 11.27 14.41
N TYR A 164 44.08 9.97 14.16
CA TYR A 164 42.94 9.06 14.01
C TYR A 164 42.31 8.77 15.38
N ILE A 165 40.99 8.93 15.48
CA ILE A 165 40.22 8.67 16.71
C ILE A 165 39.54 7.30 16.64
N GLY A 166 38.87 7.01 15.53
CA GLY A 166 38.00 5.85 15.40
C GLY A 166 37.30 5.84 14.05
N THR A 167 36.49 4.82 13.84
CA THR A 167 35.74 4.63 12.60
C THR A 167 34.30 4.25 12.94
N VAL A 168 33.35 4.89 12.28
CA VAL A 168 31.95 4.47 12.31
C VAL A 168 31.65 3.55 11.14
N THR A 169 30.75 2.59 11.34
CA THR A 169 30.32 1.70 10.28
C THR A 169 28.79 1.60 10.25
N ALA A 170 28.28 1.40 9.04
CA ALA A 170 26.87 1.22 8.76
C ALA A 170 26.72 0.24 7.58
N THR A 171 25.54 -0.36 7.50
CA THR A 171 25.15 -1.30 6.44
C THR A 171 23.92 -0.76 5.72
N SER A 172 23.93 -0.76 4.38
CA SER A 172 22.77 -0.35 3.57
C SER A 172 21.88 -1.58 3.34
N PRO A 173 20.59 -1.54 3.71
CA PRO A 173 19.65 -2.62 3.40
C PRO A 173 19.50 -2.88 1.90
N GLN A 174 19.73 -1.85 1.07
CA GLN A 174 19.70 -1.92 -0.38
C GLN A 174 21.07 -2.23 -1.01
N ASN A 175 22.08 -2.61 -0.20
CA ASN A 175 23.47 -2.82 -0.64
C ASN A 175 24.09 -1.60 -1.36
N GLY A 176 23.62 -0.39 -1.03
CA GLY A 176 24.20 0.87 -1.50
C GLY A 176 25.61 1.09 -0.94
N THR A 177 26.42 1.85 -1.68
CA THR A 177 27.75 2.26 -1.18
C THR A 177 27.58 3.40 -0.19
N ILE A 178 28.04 3.19 1.05
CA ILE A 178 27.88 4.18 2.11
C ILE A 178 29.05 5.18 2.09
N THR A 179 28.69 6.45 2.21
CA THR A 179 29.61 7.55 2.49
C THR A 179 29.23 8.24 3.81
N TYR A 180 30.23 8.75 4.53
CA TYR A 180 30.02 9.38 5.84
C TYR A 180 30.36 10.87 5.82
N SER A 181 29.63 11.65 6.61
CA SER A 181 29.85 13.08 6.83
C SER A 181 29.49 13.49 8.25
N ILE A 182 30.03 14.63 8.72
CA ILE A 182 29.64 15.23 10.00
C ILE A 182 28.56 16.26 9.73
N ALA A 183 27.37 16.08 10.30
CA ALA A 183 26.30 17.07 10.25
C ALA A 183 26.52 18.21 11.26
N SER A 184 27.02 17.86 12.45
CA SER A 184 27.38 18.82 13.50
C SER A 184 28.51 18.25 14.36
N SER A 185 29.35 19.15 14.87
CA SER A 185 30.42 18.84 15.82
C SER A 185 30.63 20.05 16.73
N ASP A 186 30.81 19.82 18.01
CA ASP A 186 31.22 20.84 18.99
C ASP A 186 32.76 20.90 19.19
N GLY A 187 33.50 20.04 18.48
CA GLY A 187 34.96 19.97 18.54
C GLY A 187 35.63 20.01 17.16
N PRO A 188 36.98 20.06 17.14
CA PRO A 188 37.77 20.15 15.91
C PRO A 188 37.96 18.76 15.30
N PHE A 189 36.95 18.26 14.61
CA PHE A 189 36.97 16.94 13.96
C PHE A 189 36.61 17.00 12.48
N GLU A 190 37.16 16.05 11.73
CA GLU A 190 36.75 15.74 10.36
C GLU A 190 36.44 14.24 10.25
N ILE A 191 35.61 13.87 9.28
CA ILE A 191 35.36 12.49 8.91
C ILE A 191 35.65 12.31 7.43
N ARG A 192 36.26 11.17 7.09
CA ARG A 192 36.45 10.75 5.70
C ARG A 192 35.24 9.95 5.21
N ALA A 193 35.07 9.90 3.90
CA ALA A 193 33.95 9.18 3.28
C ALA A 193 33.90 7.68 3.62
N ASN A 194 34.97 7.08 4.14
CA ASN A 194 35.03 5.69 4.59
C ASN A 194 34.63 5.49 6.07
N GLY A 195 34.31 6.56 6.81
CA GLY A 195 33.87 6.49 8.21
C GLY A 195 34.95 6.83 9.24
N ASP A 196 36.20 7.03 8.80
CA ASP A 196 37.31 7.33 9.69
C ASP A 196 37.27 8.78 10.18
N ILE A 197 37.32 8.95 11.51
CA ILE A 197 37.29 10.23 12.20
C ILE A 197 38.71 10.65 12.59
N TYR A 198 39.05 11.90 12.30
CA TYR A 198 40.33 12.52 12.63
C TYR A 198 40.15 13.85 13.35
N THR A 199 41.14 14.25 14.14
CA THR A 199 41.23 15.60 14.69
C THR A 199 41.67 16.61 13.62
N THR A 200 41.18 17.84 13.68
CA THR A 200 41.61 18.98 12.84
C THR A 200 42.35 20.06 13.65
N GLY A 201 42.39 19.92 14.97
CA GLY A 201 43.03 20.85 15.90
C GLY A 201 43.33 20.19 17.24
N ALA A 202 43.80 20.99 18.19
CA ALA A 202 44.05 20.55 19.57
C ALA A 202 42.73 20.28 20.31
N LEU A 203 42.77 19.33 21.24
CA LEU A 203 41.63 18.97 22.09
C LEU A 203 41.79 19.59 23.49
N GLU A 204 40.68 19.99 24.10
CA GLU A 204 40.68 20.52 25.46
C GLU A 204 40.71 19.37 26.49
N PRO A 205 41.62 19.42 27.49
CA PRO A 205 41.68 18.45 28.58
C PRO A 205 40.36 18.29 29.32
N ALA A 206 40.02 17.05 29.69
CA ALA A 206 38.82 16.71 30.47
C ALA A 206 37.49 17.20 29.85
N MET A 207 37.46 17.35 28.53
CA MET A 207 36.27 17.69 27.77
C MET A 207 35.69 16.45 27.08
N THR A 208 34.37 16.40 26.96
CA THR A 208 33.66 15.47 26.08
C THR A 208 33.16 16.25 24.88
N TYR A 209 33.49 15.76 23.68
CA TYR A 209 32.96 16.28 22.43
C TYR A 209 31.87 15.37 21.89
N THR A 210 30.85 15.97 21.27
CA THR A 210 29.76 15.29 20.59
C THR A 210 29.72 15.64 19.10
N LEU A 211 29.64 14.60 18.27
CA LEU A 211 29.47 14.72 16.83
C LEU A 211 28.19 14.01 16.42
N THR A 212 27.42 14.60 15.51
CA THR A 212 26.36 13.89 14.80
C THR A 212 26.90 13.49 13.43
N VAL A 213 27.13 12.20 13.25
CA VAL A 213 27.66 11.61 12.02
C VAL A 213 26.52 11.06 11.17
N VAL A 214 26.55 11.36 9.88
CA VAL A 214 25.55 10.91 8.89
C VAL A 214 26.17 9.86 7.98
N ALA A 215 25.46 8.75 7.83
CA ALA A 215 25.69 7.75 6.78
C ALA A 215 24.69 7.98 5.64
N ASP A 216 25.17 7.98 4.40
CA ASP A 216 24.39 8.14 3.17
C ASP A 216 24.73 7.01 2.21
N ASP A 217 23.73 6.23 1.79
CA ASP A 217 23.91 5.11 0.85
C ASP A 217 23.58 5.45 -0.61
N GLY A 218 23.32 6.72 -0.91
CA GLY A 218 22.91 7.24 -2.21
C GLY A 218 21.40 7.27 -2.42
N PHE A 219 20.61 6.63 -1.54
CA PHE A 219 19.14 6.62 -1.60
C PHE A 219 18.51 7.32 -0.38
N ARG A 220 19.07 7.05 0.81
CA ARG A 220 18.58 7.52 2.10
C ARG A 220 19.75 7.81 3.03
N THR A 221 19.47 8.59 4.07
CA THR A 221 20.46 8.91 5.11
C THR A 221 19.98 8.51 6.49
N ASN A 222 20.95 8.25 7.38
CA ASN A 222 20.72 8.06 8.81
C ASN A 222 21.81 8.78 9.61
N ALA A 223 21.53 9.12 10.86
CA ALA A 223 22.48 9.81 11.73
C ALA A 223 22.69 9.06 13.05
N VAL A 224 23.89 9.16 13.61
CA VAL A 224 24.24 8.64 14.93
C VAL A 224 25.08 9.68 15.68
N ASP A 225 24.87 9.74 16.99
CA ASP A 225 25.73 10.55 17.86
C ASP A 225 26.98 9.76 18.27
N VAL A 226 28.10 10.45 18.22
CA VAL A 226 29.43 9.97 18.59
C VAL A 226 29.94 10.81 19.74
N GLN A 227 30.45 10.18 20.79
CA GLN A 227 31.11 10.85 21.90
C GLN A 227 32.61 10.55 21.91
N ILE A 228 33.40 11.60 22.13
CA ILE A 228 34.86 11.51 22.26
C ILE A 228 35.26 12.17 23.59
N ASP A 229 35.74 11.35 24.53
CA ASP A 229 36.23 11.81 25.82
C ASP A 229 37.73 12.09 25.77
N VAL A 230 38.13 13.28 26.19
CA VAL A 230 39.55 13.65 26.26
C VAL A 230 40.09 13.33 27.65
N ALA A 231 40.99 12.35 27.70
CA ALA A 231 41.68 11.99 28.93
C ALA A 231 42.79 13.02 29.24
N TRP A 232 43.03 13.24 30.54
CA TRP A 232 44.26 13.90 30.99
C TRP A 232 45.47 13.12 30.49
N GLY A 233 46.45 13.83 29.94
CA GLY A 233 47.73 13.26 29.60
C GLY A 233 48.46 12.81 30.87
N PRO A 234 49.45 11.90 30.76
CA PRO A 234 50.28 11.55 31.90
C PRO A 234 50.95 12.82 32.46
N GLU A 235 50.75 13.10 33.75
CA GLU A 235 51.53 14.10 34.48
C GLU A 235 53.00 13.65 34.50
N TRP A 236 53.90 14.38 33.83
CA TRP A 236 55.34 14.14 33.87
C TRP A 236 56.04 15.11 34.83
#